data_AF-A0A1T4LSF9-F1
#
_entry.id   AF-A0A1T4LSF9-F1
#
_cell.length_a   1.000
_cell.length_b   1.000
_cell.length_c   1.000
_cell.angle_alpha   90.00
_cell.angle_beta   90.00
_cell.angle_gamma   90.00
#
_symmetry.space_group_name_H-M   'P 1'
#
loop_
_entity.id
_entity.type
_entity.pdbx_description
1 polymer ?
#
loop_
_entity_poly.entity_id
_entity_poly.type
_entity_poly.pdbx_seq_one_letter_code
_entity_poly.pdbx_strand_id
1 'polypeptide(L)'
;MDKQKAMNKFKLEIAQELGYIDSPNNSEYRNNLNQIKFDVAQKENVPLQRGYNGNLKAKDAGKIGGNLGGQIGGQMVKKMIKQAENAMVNDYY
;
A
#
# COMPACT_ATOMS: atom_id res chain seq x y z
N MET A 1 16.53 8.13 -14.76
CA MET A 1 15.73 8.23 -13.52
C MET A 1 15.58 6.81 -12.97
N ASP A 2 15.92 6.56 -11.70
CA ASP A 2 15.78 5.22 -11.10
C ASP A 2 14.29 4.86 -10.95
N LYS A 3 13.85 3.79 -11.62
CA LYS A 3 12.46 3.30 -11.62
C LYS A 3 11.97 3.03 -10.19
N GLN A 4 12.85 2.55 -9.31
CA GLN A 4 12.50 2.27 -7.92
C GLN A 4 12.21 3.56 -7.15
N LYS A 5 12.98 4.62 -7.40
CA LYS A 5 12.77 5.94 -6.78
C LYS A 5 11.44 6.55 -7.22
N ALA A 6 11.11 6.47 -8.51
CA ALA A 6 9.83 6.94 -9.04
C ALA A 6 8.64 6.17 -8.43
N MET A 7 8.73 4.84 -8.38
CA MET A 7 7.71 3.98 -7.77
C MET A 7 7.54 4.27 -6.27
N ASN A 8 8.64 4.47 -5.53
CA ASN A 8 8.57 4.78 -4.11
C ASN A 8 7.91 6.15 -3.86
N LYS A 9 8.21 7.16 -4.69
CA LYS A 9 7.52 8.45 -4.61
C LYS A 9 6.02 8.29 -4.83
N PHE A 10 5.63 7.53 -5.85
CA PHE A 10 4.23 7.28 -6.16
C PHE A 10 3.49 6.54 -5.03
N LYS A 11 4.14 5.55 -4.40
CA LYS A 11 3.59 4.88 -3.20
C LYS A 11 3.32 5.87 -2.06
N LEU A 12 4.24 6.78 -1.79
CA LEU A 12 4.10 7.78 -0.72
C LEU A 12 2.97 8.78 -1.04
N GLU A 13 2.84 9.20 -2.29
CA GLU A 13 1.73 10.07 -2.73
C GLU A 13 0.37 9.39 -2.50
N ILE A 14 0.21 8.15 -2.95
CA ILE A 14 -1.04 7.39 -2.71
C ILE A 14 -1.27 7.19 -1.21
N ALA A 15 -0.22 6.88 -0.45
CA ALA A 15 -0.35 6.68 0.99
C ALA A 15 -0.81 7.96 1.70
N GLN A 16 -0.31 9.13 1.28
CA GLN A 16 -0.70 10.42 1.81
C GLN A 16 -2.16 10.74 1.48
N GLU A 17 -2.59 10.51 0.24
CA GLU A 17 -3.99 10.74 -0.18
C GLU A 17 -5.00 9.85 0.56
N LEU A 18 -4.60 8.62 0.87
CA LEU A 18 -5.40 7.69 1.66
C LEU A 18 -5.36 7.99 3.16
N GLY A 19 -4.61 9.02 3.60
CA GLY A 19 -4.50 9.44 4.98
C GLY A 19 -3.63 8.52 5.84
N TYR A 20 -2.75 7.71 5.23
CA TYR A 20 -1.82 6.85 5.98
C TYR A 20 -0.56 7.58 6.45
N ILE A 21 -0.21 8.72 5.86
CA ILE A 21 0.94 9.57 6.25
C ILE A 21 0.58 11.03 6.01
N ASP A 22 1.15 11.93 6.82
CA ASP A 22 0.89 13.37 6.69
C ASP A 22 1.90 14.04 5.73
N SER A 23 3.07 13.43 5.57
CA SER A 23 4.17 13.92 4.74
C SER A 23 4.79 12.76 3.95
N PRO A 24 5.33 12.99 2.74
CA PRO A 24 5.95 11.93 1.94
C PRO A 24 7.29 11.48 2.53
N ASN A 25 7.24 10.72 3.63
CA ASN A 25 8.36 10.19 4.38
C ASN A 25 8.28 8.66 4.46
N ASN A 26 9.35 7.98 4.04
CA ASN A 26 9.41 6.53 4.01
C ASN A 26 9.44 5.89 5.42
N SER A 27 10.03 6.58 6.41
CA SER A 27 10.06 6.09 7.79
C SER A 27 8.65 6.10 8.40
N GLU A 28 7.95 7.23 8.28
CA GLU A 28 6.57 7.40 8.73
C GLU A 28 5.64 6.39 8.08
N TYR A 29 5.77 6.24 6.75
CA TYR A 29 5.04 5.23 5.99
C TYR A 29 5.23 3.82 6.54
N ARG A 30 6.47 3.38 6.78
CA ARG A 30 6.76 2.04 7.31
C ARG A 30 6.24 1.86 8.74
N ASN A 31 6.24 2.92 9.54
CA ASN A 31 5.74 2.88 10.92
C ASN A 31 4.21 2.77 10.95
N ASN A 32 3.50 3.59 10.18
CA ASN A 32 2.04 3.53 10.09
C ASN A 32 1.58 2.20 9.49
N LEU A 33 2.24 1.72 8.43
CA LEU A 33 1.97 0.39 7.89
C LEU A 33 2.12 -0.72 8.93
N ASN A 34 3.15 -0.63 9.77
CA ASN A 34 3.37 -1.61 10.82
C ASN A 34 2.27 -1.58 11.88
N GLN A 35 1.79 -0.40 12.27
CA GLN A 35 0.69 -0.24 13.22
C GLN A 35 -0.61 -0.83 12.65
N ILE A 36 -1.00 -0.40 11.45
CA ILE A 36 -2.23 -0.85 10.80
C ILE A 36 -2.23 -2.37 10.58
N LYS A 37 -1.08 -2.96 10.28
CA LYS A 37 -0.94 -4.42 10.16
C LYS A 37 -1.41 -5.14 11.44
N PHE A 38 -1.04 -4.63 12.63
CA PHE A 38 -1.48 -5.19 13.90
C PHE A 38 -2.96 -4.85 14.18
N ASP A 39 -3.42 -3.65 13.86
CA ASP A 39 -4.82 -3.26 14.06
C ASP A 39 -5.77 -4.11 13.21
N VAL A 40 -5.42 -4.35 11.94
CA VAL A 40 -6.17 -5.24 11.05
C VAL A 40 -6.14 -6.66 11.57
N ALA A 41 -4.98 -7.15 12.04
CA ALA A 41 -4.91 -8.49 12.62
C ALA A 41 -5.83 -8.64 13.84
N GLN A 42 -5.88 -7.63 14.72
CA GLN A 42 -6.80 -7.61 15.87
C GLN A 42 -8.26 -7.60 15.41
N LYS A 43 -8.63 -6.73 14.47
CA LYS A 43 -10.01 -6.64 13.93
C LYS A 43 -10.47 -7.95 13.29
N GLU A 44 -9.57 -8.63 12.57
CA GLU A 44 -9.86 -9.89 11.89
C GLU A 44 -9.69 -11.13 12.81
N ASN A 45 -9.40 -10.94 14.10
CA ASN A 45 -9.11 -12.02 15.07
C ASN A 45 -7.99 -12.97 14.59
N VAL A 46 -6.97 -12.42 13.93
CA VAL A 46 -5.80 -13.14 13.44
C VAL A 46 -4.68 -13.05 14.48
N PRO A 47 -4.09 -14.18 14.94
CA PRO A 47 -3.06 -14.19 15.97
C PRO A 47 -1.69 -13.79 15.38
N LEU A 48 -1.56 -12.53 14.96
CA LEU A 48 -0.32 -11.97 14.45
C LEU A 48 0.56 -11.50 15.62
N GLN A 49 1.77 -12.04 15.72
CA GLN A 49 2.75 -11.68 16.75
C GLN A 49 3.95 -10.92 16.18
N ARG A 50 4.71 -10.23 17.04
CA ARG A 50 6.01 -9.68 16.66
C ARG A 50 7.01 -10.84 16.50
N GLY A 51 7.74 -10.87 15.40
CA GLY A 51 8.69 -11.94 15.09
C GLY A 51 8.09 -13.01 14.17
N TYR A 52 8.31 -14.28 14.51
CA TYR A 52 7.99 -15.39 13.63
C TYR A 52 6.49 -15.72 13.60
N ASN A 53 5.89 -15.71 12.41
CA ASN A 53 4.48 -16.06 12.19
C ASN A 53 4.34 -17.22 11.18
N GLY A 54 5.32 -18.13 11.10
CA GLY A 54 5.31 -19.18 10.07
C GLY A 54 4.16 -20.19 10.18
N ASN A 55 3.50 -20.25 11.34
CA ASN A 55 2.30 -21.08 11.54
C ASN A 55 0.99 -20.33 11.20
N LEU A 56 1.07 -19.07 10.78
CA LEU A 56 -0.09 -18.28 10.37
C LEU A 56 -0.64 -18.84 9.06
N LYS A 57 -1.96 -19.08 9.00
CA LYS A 57 -2.57 -19.59 7.78
C LYS A 57 -2.40 -18.57 6.66
N ALA A 58 -2.09 -19.05 5.45
CA ALA A 58 -1.89 -18.20 4.27
C ALA A 58 -3.08 -17.27 4.01
N LYS A 59 -4.31 -17.73 4.25
CA LYS A 59 -5.53 -16.91 4.17
C LYS A 59 -5.53 -15.71 5.12
N ASP A 60 -5.03 -15.90 6.34
CA ASP A 60 -5.07 -14.88 7.39
C ASP A 60 -3.95 -13.85 7.15
N ALA A 61 -2.78 -14.31 6.73
CA ALA A 61 -1.71 -13.45 6.21
C ALA A 61 -2.19 -12.64 4.99
N GLY A 62 -2.92 -13.28 4.08
CA GLY A 62 -3.50 -12.65 2.90
C GLY A 62 -4.52 -11.56 3.25
N LYS A 63 -5.41 -11.79 4.21
CA LYS A 63 -6.34 -10.76 4.71
C LYS A 63 -5.61 -9.52 5.22
N ILE A 64 -4.59 -9.71 6.07
CA ILE A 64 -3.79 -8.60 6.62
C ILE A 64 -3.06 -7.86 5.50
N GLY A 65 -2.38 -8.59 4.61
CA GLY A 65 -1.64 -8.01 3.50
C GLY A 65 -2.54 -7.30 2.48
N GLY A 66 -3.74 -7.82 2.22
CA GLY A 66 -4.72 -7.22 1.31
C GLY A 66 -5.30 -5.92 1.85
N ASN A 67 -5.65 -5.87 3.13
CA ASN A 67 -6.12 -4.62 3.77
C ASN A 67 -5.04 -3.54 3.80
N LEU A 68 -3.76 -3.93 3.88
CA LEU A 68 -2.66 -2.98 3.99
C LEU A 68 -2.08 -2.60 2.61
N GLY A 69 -1.43 -3.57 1.96
CA GLY A 69 -0.76 -3.39 0.69
C GLY A 69 -1.72 -3.37 -0.50
N GLY A 70 -2.87 -4.03 -0.39
CA GLY A 70 -3.87 -4.07 -1.45
C GLY A 70 -4.57 -2.73 -1.66
N GLN A 71 -4.83 -1.95 -0.61
CA GLN A 71 -5.44 -0.62 -0.74
C GLN A 71 -4.52 0.36 -1.47
N ILE A 72 -3.25 0.45 -1.05
CA ILE A 72 -2.25 1.31 -1.70
C ILE A 72 -1.92 0.78 -3.10
N GLY A 73 -1.69 -0.53 -3.23
CA GLY A 73 -1.41 -1.20 -4.51
C GLY A 73 -2.50 -1.02 -5.54
N GLY A 74 -3.76 -1.23 -5.14
CA GLY A 74 -4.92 -1.07 -6.00
C GLY A 74 -5.11 0.37 -6.48
N GLN A 75 -4.95 1.35 -5.58
CA GLN A 75 -5.04 2.76 -5.95
C GLN A 75 -3.91 3.20 -6.87
N MET A 76 -2.69 2.69 -6.67
CA MET A 76 -1.58 2.90 -7.61
C MET A 76 -1.94 2.40 -9.01
N VAL A 77 -2.43 1.16 -9.14
CA VAL A 77 -2.82 0.60 -10.45
C VAL A 77 -3.93 1.43 -11.09
N LYS A 78 -4.96 1.78 -10.32
CA LYS A 78 -6.08 2.60 -10.80
C LYS A 78 -5.59 3.95 -11.34
N LYS A 79 -4.69 4.63 -10.63
CA LYS A 79 -4.12 5.90 -11.08
C LYS A 79 -3.20 5.75 -12.29
N MET A 80 -2.39 4.69 -12.36
CA MET A 80 -1.54 4.42 -13.52
C MET A 80 -2.39 4.21 -14.78
N ILE A 81 -3.49 3.45 -14.67
CA ILE A 81 -4.43 3.25 -15.78
C ILE A 81 -5.01 4.60 -16.21
N LYS A 82 -5.51 5.41 -15.27
CA LYS A 82 -6.04 6.76 -15.57
C LYS A 82 -5.03 7.66 -16.28
N GLN A 83 -3.76 7.62 -15.87
CA GLN A 83 -2.70 8.39 -16.53
C GLN A 83 -2.46 7.91 -17.96
N ALA A 84 -2.48 6.59 -18.19
CA ALA A 84 -2.35 6.01 -19.52
C ALA A 84 -3.55 6.37 -20.42
N GLU A 85 -4.78 6.29 -19.90
CA GLU A 85 -6.00 6.70 -20.63
C GLU A 85 -5.93 8.16 -21.06
N ASN A 86 -5.52 9.06 -20.15
CA ASN A 86 -5.37 10.49 -20.46
C ASN A 86 -4.28 10.75 -21.52
N ALA A 87 -3.18 10.01 -21.47
CA ALA A 87 -2.12 10.11 -22.48
C ALA A 87 -2.63 9.68 -23.86
N MET A 88 -3.40 8.59 -23.92
CA MET A 88 -4.01 8.13 -25.17
C MET A 88 -4.96 9.20 -25.74
N VAL A 89 -5.81 9.83 -24.92
CA VAL A 89 -6.70 10.91 -25.39
C VAL A 89 -5.93 12.12 -25.92
N ASN A 90 -4.85 12.52 -25.26
CA ASN A 90 -4.02 13.65 -25.70
C ASN A 90 -3.28 13.36 -27.02
N ASP A 91 -2.96 12.11 -27.34
CA ASP A 91 -2.34 11.74 -28.62
C ASP A 91 -3.30 11.84 -29.82
N TYR A 92 -4.62 11.98 -29.59
CA TYR A 92 -5.64 12.15 -30.63
C TYR A 92 -5.96 13.62 -30.98
N TYR A 93 -5.32 14.60 -30.33
CA TYR A 93 -5.51 16.05 -30.56
C TYR A 93 -4.17 16.75 -30.84
#